data_AF-A0A4V2W503-F1
#
_entry.id   AF-A0A4V2W503-F1
#
_cell.length_a   1.000
_cell.length_b   1.000
_cell.length_c   1.000
_cell.angle_alpha   90.00
_cell.angle_beta   90.00
_cell.angle_gamma   90.00
#
_symmetry.space_group_name_H-M   'P 1'
#
loop_
_entity.id
_entity.type
_entity.pdbx_description
1 polymer ?
#
loop_
_entity_poly.entity_id
_entity_poly.type
_entity_poly.pdbx_seq_one_letter_code
_entity_poly.pdbx_strand_id
1 'polypeptide(L)' 'MENIIIKPIFDLRTKLSEISKIVHETRKPIYLTKNGCGDMVLMSMDAYQDMMEENEIYL' A
#
# COMPACT_ATOMS: atom_id res chain seq x y z
N MET A 1 -1.30 12.57 -13.61
CA MET A 1 -1.69 12.35 -12.21
C MET A 1 -1.52 10.86 -11.94
N GLU A 2 -0.78 10.48 -10.90
CA GLU A 2 -0.67 9.07 -10.55
C GLU A 2 -2.01 8.53 -10.06
N ASN A 3 -2.35 7.31 -10.47
CA ASN A 3 -3.61 6.68 -10.07
C ASN A 3 -3.43 6.04 -8.69
N ILE A 4 -4.12 6.59 -7.68
CA ILE A 4 -4.07 6.08 -6.31
C ILE A 4 -5.08 4.94 -6.16
N ILE A 5 -4.62 3.79 -5.66
CA ILE A 5 -5.48 2.65 -5.38
C ILE A 5 -6.03 2.78 -3.95
N ILE A 6 -7.36 2.85 -3.84
CA ILE A 6 -8.08 2.88 -2.56
C ILE A 6 -8.94 1.62 -2.45
N LYS A 7 -8.86 0.91 -1.32
CA LYS A 7 -9.64 -0.30 -1.04
C LYS A 7 -10.25 -0.25 0.36
N PRO A 8 -11.39 -0.90 0.63
CA PRO A 8 -11.90 -1.04 1.98
C PRO A 8 -11.03 -2.04 2.77
N ILE A 9 -10.81 -1.80 4.07
CA ILE A 9 -9.97 -2.66 4.90
C ILE A 9 -10.46 -4.12 4.98
N PHE A 10 -11.77 -4.34 4.82
CA PHE A 10 -12.35 -5.68 4.79
C PHE A 10 -11.94 -6.50 3.55
N ASP A 11 -11.54 -5.84 2.44
CA ASP A 11 -11.02 -6.55 1.26
C ASP A 11 -9.73 -7.30 1.56
N LEU A 12 -8.98 -6.96 2.62
CA LEU A 12 -7.82 -7.74 3.05
C LEU A 12 -8.20 -9.18 3.41
N ARG A 13 -9.42 -9.41 3.95
CA ARG A 13 -9.88 -10.76 4.29
C ARG A 13 -10.25 -11.57 3.05
N THR A 14 -10.85 -10.92 2.05
CA THR A 14 -11.48 -11.61 0.92
C THR A 14 -10.64 -11.61 -0.36
N LYS A 15 -9.70 -10.67 -0.50
CA LYS A 15 -8.91 -10.42 -1.71
C LYS A 15 -7.41 -10.27 -1.43
N LEU A 16 -6.90 -10.86 -0.35
CA LEU A 16 -5.50 -10.72 0.05
C LEU A 16 -4.53 -11.04 -1.08
N SER A 17 -4.77 -12.11 -1.85
CA SER A 17 -3.87 -12.52 -2.94
C SER A 17 -3.77 -11.48 -4.05
N GLU A 18 -4.89 -10.85 -4.43
CA GLU A 18 -4.92 -9.77 -5.43
C GLU A 18 -4.19 -8.54 -4.90
N ILE A 19 -4.50 -8.13 -3.67
CA ILE A 19 -3.89 -6.96 -3.02
C ILE A 19 -2.38 -7.17 -2.85
N SER A 20 -1.97 -8.36 -2.41
CA SER A 20 -0.57 -8.75 -2.27
C SER A 20 0.15 -8.65 -3.61
N LYS A 21 -0.43 -9.19 -4.69
CA LYS A 21 0.14 -9.09 -6.03
C LYS A 21 0.34 -7.63 -6.44
N ILE A 22 -0.66 -6.76 -6.22
CA ILE A 22 -0.58 -5.34 -6.58
C ILE A 22 0.58 -4.65 -5.83
N VAL A 23 0.70 -4.81 -4.51
CA VAL A 23 1.75 -4.11 -3.74
C VAL A 23 3.17 -4.60 -4.09
N HIS A 24 3.32 -5.87 -4.47
CA HIS A 24 4.62 -6.40 -4.93
C HIS A 24 4.97 -5.94 -6.35
N GLU A 25 4.03 -6.00 -7.29
CA GLU A 25 4.28 -5.66 -8.70
C GLU A 25 4.42 -4.15 -8.93
N THR A 26 3.57 -3.35 -8.28
CA THR A 26 3.59 -1.91 -8.46
C THR A 26 4.66 -1.23 -7.62
N ARG A 27 5.12 -1.86 -6.54
CA ARG A 27 5.95 -1.26 -5.49
C ARG A 27 5.37 0.04 -4.92
N LYS A 28 4.04 0.23 -5.01
CA LYS A 28 3.32 1.43 -4.57
C LYS A 28 2.40 1.15 -3.39
N PRO A 29 2.12 2.17 -2.56
CA PRO A 29 1.17 2.04 -1.45
C PRO A 29 -0.27 1.92 -1.95
N ILE A 30 -1.06 1.10 -1.25
CA ILE A 30 -2.52 1.08 -1.35
C ILE A 30 -3.10 1.75 -0.10
N TYR A 31 -4.04 2.67 -0.31
CA TYR A 31 -4.77 3.30 0.79
C TYR A 31 -5.96 2.44 1.18
N LEU A 32 -6.07 2.15 2.47
CA LEU A 32 -7.16 1.39 3.05
C LEU A 32 -8.13 2.32 3.76
N THR A 33 -9.41 2.07 3.54
CA THR A 33 -10.51 2.82 4.15
C THR A 33 -11.31 1.98 5.12
N LYS A 34 -11.78 2.60 6.19
CA LYS A 34 -12.72 2.05 7.15
C LYS A 34 -13.88 3.00 7.28
N ASN A 35 -15.10 2.52 7.01
CA ASN A 35 -16.32 3.33 7.02
C ASN A 35 -16.22 4.62 6.16
N GLY A 36 -15.58 4.51 4.98
CA GLY A 36 -15.41 5.64 4.05
C GLY A 36 -14.31 6.63 4.43
N CYS A 37 -13.67 6.47 5.59
CA CYS A 37 -12.55 7.30 6.02
C CYS A 37 -11.22 6.59 5.74
N GLY A 38 -10.19 7.34 5.36
CA GLY A 38 -8.82 6.82 5.29
C GLY A 38 -8.37 6.35 6.67
N ASP A 39 -7.75 5.17 6.72
CA ASP A 39 -7.38 4.50 7.98
C ASP A 39 -5.91 4.08 7.95
N MET A 40 -5.51 3.32 6.92
CA MET A 40 -4.18 2.72 6.85
C MET A 40 -3.61 2.76 5.44
N VAL A 41 -2.30 2.53 5.33
CA VAL A 41 -1.60 2.29 4.06
C VAL A 41 -0.99 0.90 4.10
N LEU A 42 -1.10 0.16 3.00
CA LEU A 42 -0.48 -1.15 2.83
C LEU A 42 0.54 -1.11 1.69
N MET A 43 1.71 -1.70 1.94
CA MET A 43 2.79 -1.85 0.96
C MET A 43 3.52 -3.18 1.19
N SER A 44 4.28 -3.67 0.20
CA SER A 44 5.19 -4.80 0.43
C SER A 44 6.35 -4.36 1.32
N MET A 45 6.95 -5.29 2.05
CA MET A 45 8.08 -4.99 2.94
C MET A 45 9.26 -4.43 2.14
N ASP A 46 9.64 -5.05 1.02
CA ASP A 46 10.75 -4.59 0.19
C ASP A 46 10.53 -3.17 -0.35
N ALA A 47 9.32 -2.85 -0.81
CA ALA A 47 9.04 -1.50 -1.28
C ALA A 47 9.07 -0.48 -0.13
N TYR A 48 8.62 -0.88 1.06
CA TYR A 48 8.70 -0.01 2.25
C TYR A 48 10.15 0.23 2.65
N GLN A 49 10.98 -0.79 2.61
CA GLN A 49 12.39 -0.66 2.91
C GLN A 49 13.11 0.26 1.92
N ASP A 50 12.93 0.06 0.61
CA ASP A 50 13.51 0.96 -0.41
C ASP A 50 13.08 2.41 -0.19
N MET A 51 11.79 2.64 0.10
CA MET A 51 11.26 3.97 0.38
C MET A 51 11.88 4.59 1.64
N MET A 52 12.17 3.78 2.68
CA MET A 52 12.86 4.26 3.88
C MET A 52 14.32 4.60 3.59
N GLU A 53 15.04 3.73 2.86
CA GLU A 53 16.43 3.94 2.47
C GLU A 53 16.59 5.21 1.61
N GLU A 54 15.69 5.41 0.64
CA GLU A 54 15.65 6.64 -0.18
C GLU A 54 15.46 7.91 0.67
N ASN A 55 14.67 7.83 1.75
CA ASN A 55 14.42 8.95 2.64
C ASN A 55 15.56 9.17 3.66
N GLU A 56 16.23 8.10 4.11
CA GLU A 56 17.38 8.19 5.02
C GLU A 56 18.60 8.85 4.35
N ILE A 57 18.73 8.77 3.03
CA ILE A 57 19.77 9.49 2.27
C ILE A 57 19.62 11.04 2.40
N TYR A 58 18.48 11.55 2.84
CA TYR A 58 18.22 12.99 3.02
C TYR A 58 18.30 13.48 4.48
N LEU A 59 18.76 12.64 5.43
CA LEU A 59 19.06 13.01 6.81
C LEU A 59 20.57 13.03 7.08
#